data_AF-A0A849R301-F1
#
_entry.id   AF-A0A849R301-F1
#
_cell.length_a   1.000
_cell.length_b   1.000
_cell.length_c   1.000
_cell.angle_alpha   90.00
_cell.angle_beta   90.00
_cell.angle_gamma   90.00
#
_symmetry.space_group_name_H-M   'P 1'
#
loop_
_entity.id
_entity.type
_entity.pdbx_description
1 polymer ?
#
loop_
_entity_poly.entity_id
_entity_poly.type
_entity_poly.pdbx_seq_one_letter_code
_entity_poly.pdbx_strand_id
1 'polypeptide(L)'
;MIKEEILTEQVIKQTTVCDVCGDEIYRDLACSVIRCEQCGKDLCERCIGHESYTTGDYREGYCKSCWDIGQTYLSRIQMLENEIEDIYCCWKQACQD
;
A
#
# COMPACT_ATOMS: atom_id res chain seq x y z
N MET A 1 37.39 39.81 10.58
CA MET A 1 35.94 40.11 10.53
C MET A 1 35.25 38.86 10.04
N ILE A 2 34.50 38.18 10.92
CA ILE A 2 33.69 37.02 10.54
C ILE A 2 32.33 37.57 10.11
N LYS A 3 31.88 37.22 8.91
CA LYS A 3 30.53 37.52 8.42
C LYS A 3 29.68 36.29 8.71
N GLU A 4 28.68 36.46 9.57
CA GLU A 4 27.65 35.44 9.78
C GLU A 4 26.59 35.62 8.69
N GLU A 5 26.40 34.58 7.88
CA GLU A 5 25.30 34.49 6.92
C GLU A 5 24.24 33.54 7.49
N ILE A 6 23.02 34.05 7.63
CA ILE A 6 21.87 33.27 8.07
C ILE A 6 21.23 32.68 6.82
N LEU A 7 21.42 31.38 6.60
CA LEU A 7 20.71 30.61 5.57
C LEU A 7 19.31 30.26 6.10
N THR A 8 18.28 30.72 5.39
CA THR A 8 16.89 30.30 5.64
C THR A 8 16.51 29.27 4.56
N GLU A 9 16.46 27.99 4.93
CA GLU A 9 15.95 26.95 4.04
C GLU A 9 14.43 27.09 3.89
N GLN A 10 13.95 27.12 2.65
CA GLN A 10 12.52 27.00 2.36
C GLN A 10 12.12 25.53 2.40
N VAL A 11 11.30 25.16 3.39
CA VAL A 11 10.70 23.82 3.46
C VAL A 11 9.41 23.81 2.64
N ILE A 12 9.43 23.15 1.48
CA ILE A 12 8.22 22.90 0.69
C ILE A 12 7.49 21.71 1.32
N LYS A 13 6.38 21.97 2.02
CA LYS A 13 5.47 20.91 2.46
C LYS A 13 4.51 20.58 1.34
N GLN A 14 4.51 19.33 0.89
CA GLN A 14 3.48 18.83 -0.01
C GLN A 14 2.33 18.26 0.84
N THR A 15 1.15 18.85 0.71
CA THR A 15 -0.08 18.28 1.28
C THR A 15 -0.88 17.60 0.17
N THR A 16 -1.47 16.46 0.49
CA THR A 16 -2.53 15.86 -0.34
C THR A 16 -3.78 15.71 0.54
N VAL A 17 -4.89 15.31 -0.07
CA VAL A 17 -6.18 15.19 0.62
C VAL A 17 -6.67 13.75 0.50
N CYS A 18 -7.28 13.23 1.55
CA CYS A 18 -7.91 11.91 1.50
C CYS A 18 -9.15 11.94 0.59
N ASP A 19 -9.19 11.08 -0.42
CA ASP A 19 -10.31 10.99 -1.39
C ASP A 19 -11.59 10.36 -0.80
N VAL A 20 -11.55 9.96 0.47
CA VAL A 20 -12.69 9.35 1.19
C VAL A 20 -13.33 10.34 2.17
N CYS A 21 -12.53 10.98 3.03
CA CYS A 21 -13.04 11.86 4.08
C CYS A 21 -12.69 13.34 3.90
N GLY A 22 -11.80 13.69 2.97
CA GLY A 22 -11.39 15.07 2.73
C GLY A 22 -10.36 15.63 3.72
N ASP A 23 -9.83 14.81 4.63
CA ASP A 23 -8.79 15.26 5.56
C ASP A 23 -7.46 15.50 4.84
N GLU A 24 -6.71 16.50 5.32
CA GLU A 24 -5.33 16.72 4.88
C GLU A 24 -4.43 15.56 5.31
N ILE A 25 -3.57 15.12 4.39
CA ILE A 25 -2.53 14.12 4.60
C ILE A 25 -1.19 14.84 4.48
N TYR A 26 -0.47 14.90 5.60
CA TYR A 26 0.87 15.49 5.66
C TYR A 26 1.89 14.49 5.09
N ARG A 27 2.68 14.92 4.10
CA ARG A 27 3.78 14.14 3.53
C ARG A 27 5.09 14.50 4.22
N ASP A 28 5.56 13.61 5.09
CA ASP A 28 6.89 13.75 5.70
C ASP A 28 7.97 13.17 4.77
N LEU A 29 7.63 12.17 3.95
CA LEU A 29 8.46 11.56 2.90
C LEU A 29 7.56 11.09 1.74
N ALA A 30 8.09 11.06 0.51
CA ALA A 30 7.34 10.73 -0.72
C ALA A 30 6.61 9.37 -0.70
N CYS A 31 6.98 8.46 0.21
CA CYS A 31 6.38 7.13 0.35
C CYS A 31 5.27 7.04 1.40
N SER A 32 4.86 8.12 2.07
CA SER A 32 3.99 8.02 3.26
C SER A 32 2.50 7.82 2.97
N VAL A 33 2.00 8.25 1.81
CA VAL A 33 0.57 8.18 1.47
C VAL A 33 0.24 6.83 0.85
N ILE A 34 -0.68 6.10 1.48
CA ILE A 34 -1.19 4.85 0.94
C ILE A 34 -2.24 5.17 -0.12
N ARG A 35 -2.02 4.63 -1.31
CA ARG A 35 -2.97 4.69 -2.42
C ARG A 35 -3.69 3.36 -2.50
N CYS A 36 -5.02 3.38 -2.62
CA CYS A 36 -5.78 2.15 -2.75
C CYS A 36 -5.41 1.42 -4.04
N GLU A 37 -4.92 0.18 -3.94
CA GLU A 37 -4.53 -0.63 -5.11
C GLU A 37 -5.68 -0.86 -6.09
N GLN A 38 -6.91 -0.94 -5.60
CA GLN A 38 -8.07 -1.24 -6.43
C GLN A 38 -8.68 -0.01 -7.14
N CYS A 39 -8.77 1.13 -6.45
CA CYS A 39 -9.48 2.31 -6.96
C CYS A 39 -8.60 3.56 -7.14
N GLY A 40 -7.32 3.48 -6.77
CA GLY A 40 -6.35 4.55 -6.96
C GLY A 40 -6.58 5.79 -6.10
N LYS A 41 -7.42 5.71 -5.07
CA LYS A 41 -7.68 6.80 -4.12
C LYS A 41 -6.54 6.98 -3.13
N ASP A 42 -6.16 8.22 -2.85
CA ASP A 42 -5.26 8.58 -1.74
C ASP A 42 -6.03 8.44 -0.42
N LEU A 43 -5.43 7.73 0.55
CA LEU A 43 -6.07 7.42 1.83
C LEU A 43 -5.30 8.04 2.99
N CYS A 44 -6.03 8.63 3.94
CA CYS A 44 -5.51 8.86 5.28
C CYS A 44 -5.55 7.54 6.07
N GLU A 45 -4.77 7.47 7.16
CA GLU A 45 -4.68 6.27 8.01
C GLU A 45 -6.04 5.74 8.48
N ARG A 46 -7.03 6.63 8.68
CA ARG A 46 -8.38 6.28 9.12
C ARG A 46 -9.25 5.64 8.03
N CYS A 47 -8.92 5.85 6.77
CA CYS A 47 -9.69 5.36 5.62
C CYS A 47 -9.10 4.09 4.99
N ILE A 48 -7.97 3.61 5.53
CA ILE A 48 -7.40 2.31 5.21
C ILE A 48 -8.30 1.22 5.80
N GLY A 49 -8.76 0.31 4.95
CA GLY A 49 -9.49 -0.89 5.33
C GLY A 49 -8.58 -2.08 5.59
N HIS A 50 -7.51 -2.17 4.80
CA HIS A 50 -6.48 -3.19 4.93
C HIS A 50 -5.15 -2.64 4.41
N GLU A 51 -4.07 -2.99 5.09
CA GLU A 51 -2.69 -2.72 4.69
C GLU A 51 -1.89 -4.01 4.92
N SER A 52 -1.12 -4.41 3.93
CA SER A 52 -0.17 -5.51 4.03
C SER A 52 1.23 -5.01 3.66
N TYR A 53 2.22 -5.48 4.42
CA TYR A 53 3.62 -5.25 4.11
C TYR A 53 4.08 -6.37 3.19
N THR A 54 4.27 -6.06 1.91
CA THR A 54 4.91 -7.01 0.99
C THR A 54 6.43 -6.96 1.16
N THR A 55 7.15 -7.92 0.59
CA THR A 55 8.61 -7.96 0.68
C THR A 55 9.21 -6.74 -0.02
N GLY A 56 9.73 -5.78 0.76
CA GLY A 56 10.36 -4.55 0.25
C GLY A 56 9.74 -3.28 0.86
N ASP A 57 10.01 -2.12 0.27
CA ASP A 57 9.44 -0.82 0.69
C ASP A 57 8.01 -0.58 0.15
N TYR A 58 7.36 -1.62 -0.41
CA TYR A 58 6.06 -1.52 -1.05
C TYR A 58 4.94 -1.94 -0.10
N ARG A 59 3.97 -1.03 0.10
CA ARG A 59 2.82 -1.23 0.98
C ARG A 59 1.59 -1.41 0.11
N GLU A 60 0.96 -2.58 0.18
CA GLU A 60 -0.32 -2.79 -0.47
C GLU A 60 -1.42 -2.28 0.46
N GLY A 61 -2.21 -1.32 -0.02
CA GLY A 61 -3.28 -0.72 0.76
C GLY A 61 -4.61 -0.74 0.03
N TYR A 62 -5.68 -0.97 0.78
CA TYR A 62 -7.05 -0.95 0.25
C TYR A 62 -7.90 -0.01 1.09
N CYS A 63 -8.74 0.80 0.43
CA CYS A 63 -9.77 1.56 1.14
C CYS A 63 -10.82 0.60 1.69
N LYS A 64 -11.48 1.00 2.78
CA LYS A 64 -12.51 0.15 3.43
C LYS A 64 -13.54 -0.41 2.45
N SER A 65 -14.09 0.43 1.57
CA SER A 65 -15.08 -0.03 0.60
C SER A 65 -14.55 -1.09 -0.36
N CYS A 66 -13.32 -0.93 -0.87
CA CYS A 66 -12.73 -1.92 -1.78
C CYS A 66 -12.37 -3.21 -1.03
N TRP A 67 -11.88 -3.08 0.21
CA TRP A 67 -11.58 -4.24 1.04
C TRP A 67 -12.84 -5.05 1.40
N ASP A 68 -13.92 -4.38 1.78
CA ASP A 68 -15.20 -5.03 2.11
C ASP A 68 -15.78 -5.78 0.90
N ILE A 69 -15.62 -5.24 -0.32
CA ILE A 69 -15.96 -5.95 -1.57
C ILE A 69 -15.03 -7.15 -1.77
N GLY A 70 -13.72 -6.94 -1.64
CA GLY A 70 -12.69 -7.96 -1.83
C GLY A 70 -12.84 -9.17 -0.89
N GLN A 71 -13.26 -8.93 0.36
CA GLN A 71 -13.55 -9.96 1.36
C GLN A 71 -14.50 -11.05 0.84
N THR A 72 -15.45 -10.69 -0.04
CA THR A 72 -16.39 -11.66 -0.63
C THR A 72 -15.72 -12.66 -1.58
N TYR A 73 -14.53 -12.35 -2.09
CA TYR A 73 -13.77 -13.18 -3.02
C TYR A 73 -12.60 -13.92 -2.37
N LEU A 74 -12.19 -13.53 -1.15
CA LEU A 74 -10.98 -14.05 -0.50
C LEU A 74 -10.96 -15.58 -0.38
N SER A 75 -12.08 -16.19 0.01
CA SER A 75 -12.17 -17.65 0.14
C SER A 75 -11.95 -18.37 -1.20
N ARG A 76 -12.45 -17.80 -2.30
CA ARG A 76 -12.27 -18.36 -3.64
C ARG A 76 -10.84 -18.19 -4.12
N ILE A 77 -10.23 -17.04 -3.84
CA ILE A 77 -8.82 -16.76 -4.17
C ILE A 77 -7.92 -17.77 -3.45
N GLN A 78 -8.07 -17.92 -2.14
CA GLN A 78 -7.24 -18.84 -1.35
C GLN A 78 -7.39 -20.31 -1.80
N MET A 79 -8.60 -20.72 -2.18
CA MET A 79 -8.82 -22.05 -2.73
C MET A 79 -8.06 -22.26 -4.06
N LEU A 80 -8.06 -21.26 -4.95
CA LEU A 80 -7.32 -21.31 -6.22
C LEU A 80 -5.81 -21.27 -6.00
N GLU A 81 -5.32 -20.50 -5.03
CA GLU A 81 -3.90 -20.46 -4.66
C GLU A 81 -3.41 -21.82 -4.19
N ASN A 82 -4.18 -22.51 -3.33
CA ASN A 82 -3.86 -23.87 -2.90
C ASN A 82 -3.83 -24.86 -4.08
N GLU A 83 -4.80 -24.78 -5.01
CA GLU A 83 -4.79 -25.63 -6.22
C GLU A 83 -3.53 -25.39 -7.07
N ILE A 84 -3.07 -24.14 -7.17
CA ILE A 84 -1.83 -23.78 -7.88
C ILE A 84 -0.60 -24.32 -7.15
N GLU A 85 -0.55 -24.22 -5.82
CA GLU A 85 0.55 -24.76 -5.01
C GLU A 85 0.67 -26.28 -5.16
N ASP A 86 -0.46 -27.00 -5.19
CA ASP A 86 -0.49 -28.44 -5.42
C ASP A 86 0.13 -28.80 -6.79
N ILE A 87 -0.20 -28.04 -7.82
CA ILE A 87 0.39 -28.21 -9.16
C ILE A 87 1.90 -27.99 -9.14
N TYR A 88 2.38 -26.92 -8.48
CA TYR A 88 3.81 -26.67 -8.34
C TYR A 88 4.53 -27.78 -7.57
N CYS A 89 3.89 -28.33 -6.52
CA CYS A 89 4.43 -29.46 -5.76
C CYS A 89 4.58 -30.70 -6.65
N CYS A 90 3.55 -31.05 -7.42
CA CYS A 90 3.60 -32.16 -8.36
C CYS A 90 4.70 -31.96 -9.42
N TRP A 91 4.81 -30.76 -9.99
CA TRP A 91 5.85 -30.46 -10.97
C TRP A 91 7.25 -30.61 -10.36
N LYS A 92 7.46 -30.06 -9.15
CA LYS A 92 8.75 -30.16 -8.45
C LYS A 92 9.16 -31.61 -8.19
N GLN A 93 8.21 -32.47 -7.79
CA GLN A 93 8.44 -33.90 -7.61
C GLN A 93 8.85 -34.57 -8.92
N ALA A 94 8.12 -34.31 -10.01
CA ALA A 94 8.40 -34.90 -11.32
C ALA A 94 9.76 -34.50 -11.91
N CYS A 95 10.34 -33.36 -11.49
CA CYS A 95 11.69 -32.96 -11.89
C CYS A 95 12.80 -33.59 -11.05
N GLN A 96 12.47 -34.20 -9.91
CA GLN A 96 13.44 -34.84 -9.00
C GLN A 96 13.57 -36.35 -9.23
N ASP A 97 12.62 -36.95 -9.97
CA ASP A 97 12.65 -38.33 -10.47
C ASP A 97 13.38 -38.42 -11.84
#